data_AF-A0A7V9WM19-F1
#
_entry.id   AF-A0A7V9WM19-F1
#
_cell.length_a   1.000
_cell.length_b   1.000
_cell.length_c   1.000
_cell.angle_alpha   90.00
_cell.angle_beta   90.00
_cell.angle_gamma   90.00
#
_symmetry.space_group_name_H-M   'P 1'
#
loop_
_entity.id
_entity.type
_entity.pdbx_description
1 polymer ?
#
loop_
_entity_poly.entity_id
_entity_poly.type
_entity_poly.pdbx_seq_one_letter_code
_entity_poly.pdbx_strand_id
1 'polypeptide(L)'
;MALVPKRSVNAVNIGCALSKQSVRCDVARKFWRPPPKPSSCPVDWGNGLTLGRQGKPRYTCAGDTVLGQGRKLAYGKSVSVGRFRCTSRKGAMRCINRRNNHGFELSRERARRF
;
A
#
# COMPACT_ATOMS: atom_id res chain seq x y z
N MET A 1 1.61 -21.07 12.53
CA MET A 1 1.15 -20.04 11.57
C MET A 1 2.19 -19.89 10.47
N ALA A 2 1.94 -20.39 9.25
CA ALA A 2 2.87 -20.22 8.15
C ALA A 2 2.97 -18.73 7.78
N LEU A 3 4.17 -18.17 7.84
CA LEU A 3 4.47 -16.84 7.28
C LEU A 3 4.10 -16.88 5.79
N VAL A 4 2.96 -16.28 5.43
CA VAL A 4 2.64 -16.08 4.01
C VAL A 4 3.80 -15.27 3.43
N PRO A 5 4.50 -15.75 2.38
CA PRO A 5 5.64 -15.04 1.82
C PRO A 5 5.14 -13.69 1.31
N LYS A 6 5.45 -12.62 2.06
CA LYS A 6 5.12 -11.25 1.69
C LYS A 6 6.20 -10.76 0.75
N ARG A 7 5.80 -10.18 -0.39
CA ARG A 7 6.73 -9.54 -1.31
C ARG A 7 6.78 -8.06 -1.03
N SER A 8 7.95 -7.59 -0.60
CA SER A 8 8.15 -6.18 -0.30
C SER A 8 8.79 -5.44 -1.49
N VAL A 9 8.30 -4.23 -1.79
CA VAL A 9 8.82 -3.38 -2.86
C VAL A 9 8.86 -1.92 -2.43
N ASN A 10 9.90 -1.20 -2.87
CA ASN A 10 10.10 0.20 -2.51
C ASN A 10 10.15 1.12 -3.75
N ALA A 11 9.55 2.30 -3.60
CA ALA A 11 9.93 3.54 -4.28
C ALA A 11 10.62 4.46 -3.25
N VAL A 12 11.27 5.53 -3.69
CA VAL A 12 12.13 6.39 -2.83
C VAL A 12 11.46 6.87 -1.53
N ASN A 13 10.12 6.97 -1.48
CA ASN A 13 9.35 7.42 -0.32
C ASN A 13 8.23 6.44 0.12
N ILE A 14 8.06 5.31 -0.58
CA ILE A 14 6.90 4.42 -0.43
C ILE A 14 7.38 2.99 -0.36
N GLY A 15 6.99 2.27 0.68
CA GLY A 15 7.22 0.84 0.83
C GLY A 15 5.90 0.09 0.77
N CYS A 16 5.89 -1.07 0.13
CA CYS A 16 4.69 -1.90 0.00
C CYS A 16 4.98 -3.35 0.29
N ALA A 17 4.09 -4.00 1.03
CA ALA A 17 4.09 -5.44 1.25
C ALA A 17 2.85 -6.07 0.60
N LEU A 18 3.07 -7.05 -0.27
CA LEU A 18 2.02 -7.79 -0.98
C LEU A 18 1.95 -9.23 -0.48
N SER A 19 0.74 -9.75 -0.33
CA SER A 19 0.45 -11.17 -0.09
C SER A 19 -0.64 -11.66 -1.04
N LYS A 20 -1.02 -12.95 -0.97
CA LYS A 20 -2.19 -13.46 -1.70
C LYS A 20 -3.52 -12.88 -1.19
N GLN A 21 -3.54 -12.28 0.02
CA GLN A 21 -4.76 -11.83 0.70
C GLN A 21 -4.94 -10.31 0.66
N SER A 22 -3.86 -9.56 0.69
CA SER A 22 -3.90 -8.10 0.74
C SER A 22 -2.60 -7.48 0.24
N VAL A 23 -2.68 -6.18 -0.04
CA VAL A 23 -1.51 -5.30 -0.14
C VAL A 23 -1.64 -4.16 0.85
N ARG A 24 -0.52 -3.78 1.47
CA ARG A 24 -0.35 -2.55 2.24
C ARG A 24 0.80 -1.75 1.64
N CYS A 25 0.62 -0.44 1.51
CA CYS A 25 1.70 0.49 1.21
C CYS A 25 1.73 1.60 2.26
N ASP A 26 2.92 1.90 2.77
CA ASP A 26 3.18 3.01 3.69
C ASP A 26 3.98 4.11 2.98
N VAL A 27 3.82 5.34 3.44
CA VAL A 27 4.49 6.52 2.90
C VAL A 27 5.29 7.21 4.01
N ALA A 28 6.57 7.51 3.78
CA ALA A 28 7.45 8.10 4.79
C ALA A 28 7.16 9.61 4.99
N ARG A 29 7.04 10.36 3.88
CA ARG A 29 6.71 11.79 3.89
C ARG A 29 5.48 12.04 3.02
N LYS A 30 4.52 12.82 3.53
CA LYS A 30 3.27 13.16 2.84
C LYS A 30 2.83 14.58 3.17
N PHE A 31 2.08 15.20 2.26
CA PHE A 31 1.50 16.55 2.43
C PHE A 31 -0.01 16.52 2.68
N TRP A 32 -0.64 15.37 2.49
CA TRP A 32 -2.06 15.17 2.76
C TRP A 32 -2.30 14.62 4.17
N ARG A 33 -3.49 14.89 4.70
CA ARG A 33 -3.97 14.33 5.98
C ARG A 33 -4.97 13.20 5.71
N PRO A 34 -4.87 12.07 6.40
CA PRO A 34 -5.93 11.06 6.38
C PRO A 34 -7.21 11.63 7.02
N PRO A 35 -8.38 10.99 6.82
CA PRO A 35 -9.57 11.30 7.61
C PRO A 35 -9.32 11.07 9.10
N PRO A 36 -10.18 11.59 10.00
CA PRO A 36 -10.05 11.38 11.44
C PRO A 36 -9.79 9.92 11.80
N LYS A 37 -8.89 9.70 12.77
CA LYS A 37 -8.55 8.36 13.26
C LYS A 37 -9.80 7.72 13.86
N PRO A 38 -10.25 6.55 13.36
CA PRO A 38 -11.41 5.88 13.92
C PRO A 38 -11.08 5.29 15.29
N SER A 39 -12.08 5.22 16.19
CA SER A 39 -11.95 4.60 17.52
C SER A 39 -11.55 3.12 17.45
N SER A 40 -11.89 2.44 16.35
CA SER A 40 -11.49 1.05 16.09
C SER A 40 -10.00 0.86 15.79
N CYS A 41 -9.22 1.93 15.65
CA CYS A 41 -7.77 1.86 15.45
C CYS A 41 -7.02 2.20 16.74
N PRO A 42 -6.45 1.22 17.46
CA PRO A 42 -5.73 1.48 18.72
C PRO A 42 -4.32 2.06 18.51
N VAL A 43 -3.78 1.99 17.29
CA VAL A 43 -2.37 2.30 16.95
C VAL A 43 -2.27 3.43 15.92
N ASP A 44 -1.12 3.62 15.26
CA ASP A 44 -0.97 4.69 14.26
C ASP A 44 -1.94 4.55 13.09
N TRP A 45 -2.33 5.69 12.53
CA TRP A 45 -3.39 5.80 11.53
C TRP A 45 -2.99 6.61 10.31
N GLY A 46 -3.35 6.10 9.13
CA GLY A 46 -3.35 6.85 7.89
C GLY A 46 -1.97 7.13 7.32
N ASN A 47 -0.94 6.39 7.73
CA ASN A 47 0.42 6.43 7.17
C ASN A 47 0.55 5.63 5.86
N GLY A 48 -0.57 5.23 5.27
CA GLY A 48 -0.60 4.37 4.10
C GLY A 48 -2.00 3.98 3.69
N LEU A 49 -2.06 3.09 2.70
CA LEU A 49 -3.30 2.48 2.22
C LEU A 49 -3.17 0.95 2.19
N THR A 50 -4.30 0.29 2.45
CA THR A 50 -4.47 -1.16 2.34
C THR A 50 -5.55 -1.50 1.32
N LEU A 51 -5.39 -2.63 0.65
CA LEU A 51 -6.35 -3.18 -0.30
C LEU A 51 -6.45 -4.69 -0.10
N GLY A 52 -7.67 -5.17 0.18
CA GLY A 52 -7.98 -6.58 0.38
C GLY A 52 -8.58 -7.24 -0.87
N ARG A 53 -8.99 -8.51 -0.72
CA ARG A 53 -9.61 -9.29 -1.80
C ARG A 53 -10.95 -8.71 -2.27
N GLN A 54 -11.64 -8.00 -1.39
CA GLN A 54 -12.97 -7.42 -1.55
C GLN A 54 -12.98 -6.01 -0.94
N GLY A 55 -13.98 -5.23 -1.33
CA GLY A 55 -14.21 -3.88 -0.82
C GLY A 55 -13.21 -2.84 -1.34
N LYS A 56 -13.50 -1.59 -0.99
CA LYS A 56 -12.68 -0.41 -1.33
C LYS A 56 -11.40 -0.38 -0.50
N PRO A 57 -10.32 0.24 -1.01
CA PRO A 57 -9.12 0.47 -0.22
C PRO A 57 -9.41 1.28 1.05
N ARG A 58 -8.61 1.04 2.09
CA ARG A 58 -8.72 1.70 3.40
C ARG A 58 -7.40 2.35 3.79
N TYR A 59 -7.46 3.32 4.70
CA TYR A 59 -6.25 3.83 5.34
C TYR A 59 -5.65 2.77 6.26
N THR A 60 -4.32 2.73 6.32
CA THR A 60 -3.59 1.82 7.20
C THR A 60 -3.86 2.17 8.66
N CYS A 61 -4.22 1.17 9.46
CA CYS A 61 -4.13 1.20 10.92
C CYS A 61 -3.07 0.19 11.34
N ALA A 62 -1.93 0.64 11.85
CA ALA A 62 -0.80 -0.23 12.18
C ALA A 62 0.20 0.44 13.13
N GLY A 63 0.79 -0.31 14.05
CA GLY A 63 1.90 0.16 14.90
C GLY A 63 3.30 -0.21 14.37
N ASP A 64 3.37 -0.91 13.23
CA ASP A 64 4.61 -1.23 12.50
C ASP A 64 4.68 -0.45 11.18
N THR A 65 5.74 -0.66 10.39
CA THR A 65 5.86 -0.09 9.04
C THR A 65 6.40 -1.10 8.03
N VAL A 66 6.00 -0.94 6.76
CA VAL A 66 6.56 -1.68 5.61
C VAL A 66 7.60 -0.88 4.82
N LEU A 67 8.00 0.30 5.31
CA LEU A 67 9.04 1.12 4.70
C LEU A 67 10.42 0.46 4.77
N GLY A 68 11.27 0.70 3.77
CA GLY A 68 12.65 0.19 3.73
C GLY A 68 12.78 -1.31 3.46
N GLN A 69 11.66 -2.02 3.25
CA GLN A 69 11.63 -3.46 3.06
C GLN A 69 11.58 -3.86 1.59
N GLY A 70 12.40 -4.82 1.18
CA GLY A 70 12.37 -5.41 -0.16
C GLY A 70 12.98 -4.58 -1.29
N ARG A 71 12.84 -5.08 -2.52
CA ARG A 71 13.60 -4.57 -3.67
C ARG A 71 12.98 -3.28 -4.22
N LYS A 72 13.84 -2.31 -4.56
CA LYS A 72 13.43 -1.11 -5.29
C LYS A 72 12.92 -1.49 -6.68
N LEU A 73 11.73 -1.01 -7.04
CA LEU A 73 11.20 -1.17 -8.40
C LEU A 73 11.57 0.04 -9.26
N ALA A 74 12.17 -0.22 -10.42
CA ALA A 74 12.35 0.81 -11.44
C ALA A 74 10.98 1.37 -11.87
N TYR A 75 10.94 2.63 -12.30
CA TYR A 75 9.71 3.27 -12.77
C TYR A 75 9.12 2.52 -13.96
N GLY A 76 7.79 2.42 -14.00
CA GLY A 76 7.04 1.64 -14.98
C GLY A 76 7.00 0.14 -14.69
N LYS A 77 7.86 -0.39 -13.81
CA LYS A 77 7.86 -1.83 -13.48
C LYS A 77 6.80 -2.16 -12.44
N SER A 78 6.34 -3.40 -12.50
CA SER A 78 5.32 -3.93 -11.60
C SER A 78 5.78 -5.17 -10.87
N VAL A 79 5.17 -5.40 -9.71
CA VAL A 79 5.19 -6.67 -9.00
C VAL A 79 3.75 -7.18 -8.87
N SER A 80 3.56 -8.50 -8.94
CA SER A 80 2.26 -9.12 -8.72
C SER A 80 2.36 -10.26 -7.72
N VAL A 81 1.36 -10.37 -6.85
CA VAL A 81 1.18 -11.50 -5.93
C VAL A 81 -0.31 -11.83 -5.88
N GLY A 82 -0.68 -13.06 -6.26
CA GLY A 82 -2.09 -13.46 -6.38
C GLY A 82 -2.88 -12.49 -7.28
N ARG A 83 -3.95 -11.92 -6.74
CA ARG A 83 -4.81 -10.96 -7.47
C ARG A 83 -4.26 -9.53 -7.49
N PHE A 84 -3.24 -9.20 -6.70
CA PHE A 84 -2.75 -7.82 -6.58
C PHE A 84 -1.60 -7.55 -7.54
N ARG A 85 -1.58 -6.34 -8.11
CA ARG A 85 -0.47 -5.80 -8.89
C ARG A 85 -0.16 -4.40 -8.40
N CYS A 86 1.11 -4.14 -8.07
CA CYS A 86 1.62 -2.81 -7.76
C CYS A 86 2.61 -2.37 -8.82
N THR A 87 2.49 -1.14 -9.28
CA THR A 87 3.34 -0.53 -10.31
C THR A 87 3.97 0.73 -9.75
N SER A 88 5.31 0.78 -9.82
CA SER A 88 6.08 1.98 -9.47
C SER A 88 5.91 3.01 -10.58
N ARG A 89 5.38 4.18 -10.25
CA ARG A 89 5.27 5.35 -11.14
C ARG A 89 6.29 6.40 -10.68
N LYS A 90 6.57 7.40 -11.52
CA LYS A 90 7.37 8.55 -11.08
C LYS A 90 6.64 9.22 -9.91
N GLY A 91 7.24 9.15 -8.71
CA GLY A 91 6.70 9.77 -7.48
C GLY A 91 5.54 9.04 -6.78
N ALA A 92 5.02 7.94 -7.33
CA ALA A 92 3.83 7.28 -6.79
C ALA A 92 3.90 5.75 -6.89
N MET A 93 3.12 5.07 -6.06
CA MET A 93 2.83 3.64 -6.19
C MET A 93 1.35 3.45 -6.50
N ARG A 94 1.07 2.71 -7.57
CA ARG A 94 -0.30 2.32 -7.92
C ARG A 94 -0.50 0.83 -7.68
N CYS A 95 -1.40 0.48 -6.78
CA CYS A 95 -1.76 -0.91 -6.49
C CYS A 95 -3.22 -1.17 -6.86
N ILE A 96 -3.47 -2.27 -7.56
CA ILE A 96 -4.81 -2.69 -7.98
C ILE A 96 -5.05 -4.14 -7.58
N ASN A 97 -6.31 -4.48 -7.36
CA ASN A 97 -6.76 -5.86 -7.29
C ASN A 97 -7.34 -6.22 -8.66
N ARG A 98 -6.65 -7.03 -9.45
CA ARG A 98 -7.00 -7.36 -10.85
C ARG A 98 -8.29 -8.16 -11.01
N ARG A 99 -8.95 -8.53 -9.91
CA ARG A 99 -10.22 -9.27 -9.90
C ARG A 99 -11.42 -8.37 -9.60
N ASN A 100 -11.19 -7.10 -9.29
CA ASN A 100 -12.24 -6.11 -9.15
C ASN A 100 -11.72 -4.74 -9.63
N ASN A 101 -12.56 -3.72 -9.66
CA ASN A 101 -12.14 -2.39 -10.11
C ASN A 101 -11.50 -1.55 -8.99
N HIS A 102 -11.11 -2.18 -7.88
CA HIS A 102 -10.58 -1.48 -6.71
C HIS A 102 -9.06 -1.40 -6.72
N GLY A 103 -8.57 -0.26 -6.25
CA GLY A 103 -7.16 0.03 -6.16
C GLY A 103 -6.89 1.38 -5.54
N PHE A 104 -5.62 1.68 -5.38
CA PHE A 104 -5.20 2.98 -4.92
C PHE A 104 -3.96 3.47 -5.65
N GLU A 105 -3.76 4.77 -5.58
CA GLU A 105 -2.52 5.44 -5.90
C GLU A 105 -2.06 6.23 -4.68
N LEU A 106 -0.82 6.00 -4.26
CA LEU A 106 -0.21 6.62 -3.10
C LEU A 106 1.02 7.40 -3.55
N SER A 107 1.11 8.66 -3.14
CA SER A 107 2.26 9.56 -3.37
C SER A 107 2.46 10.50 -2.18
N ARG A 108 3.48 11.36 -2.25
CA ARG A 108 3.68 12.44 -1.26
C ARG A 108 2.49 13.41 -1.28
N GLU A 109 1.97 13.68 -2.46
CA GLU A 109 0.95 14.68 -2.75
C GLU A 109 -0.47 14.14 -2.58
N ARG A 110 -0.70 12.83 -2.80
CA ARG A 110 -2.06 12.26 -2.79
C ARG A 110 -2.15 10.83 -2.28
N ALA A 111 -3.24 10.55 -1.56
CA ALA A 111 -3.76 9.21 -1.31
C ALA A 111 -5.11 9.04 -2.03
N ARG A 112 -5.10 8.47 -3.24
CA ARG A 112 -6.31 8.25 -4.05
C ARG A 112 -6.77 6.81 -3.95
N ARG A 113 -8.04 6.60 -3.61
CA ARG A 113 -8.70 5.28 -3.54
C ARG A 113 -9.79 5.22 -4.60
N PHE A 114 -9.92 4.09 -5.29
CA PHE A 114 -10.95 3.81 -6.30
C PHE A 114 -11.36 2.33 -6.20
#